data_AF-A0A650LQH8-F1
#
_entry.id   AF-A0A650LQH8-F1
#
_cell.length_a   1.000
_cell.length_b   1.000
_cell.length_c   1.000
_cell.angle_alpha   90.00
_cell.angle_beta   90.00
_cell.angle_gamma   90.00
#
_symmetry.space_group_name_H-M   'P 1'
#
loop_
_entity.id
_entity.type
_entity.pdbx_description
1 polymer ?
#
loop_
_entity_poly.entity_id
_entity_poly.type
_entity_poly.pdbx_seq_one_letter_code
_entity_poly.pdbx_strand_id
1 'polypeptide(L)' 'MRINRSIQVEGAFGILKSDYEFNRFLTRGKNSVKTEFILLCFGYNINKLHSKIQNERTQNHLHELKPIA' A
#
# COMPACT_ATOMS: atom_id res chain seq x y z
N MET A 1 -8.31 -9.34 -14.94
CA MET A 1 -8.98 -8.03 -14.75
C MET A 1 -8.32 -7.27 -13.60
N ARG A 2 -7.34 -6.38 -13.84
CA ARG A 2 -6.63 -5.59 -12.79
C ARG A 2 -6.13 -4.22 -13.30
N ILE A 3 -6.96 -3.47 -14.03
CA ILE A 3 -6.55 -2.15 -14.57
C ILE A 3 -7.17 -0.98 -13.77
N ASN A 4 -8.13 -1.24 -12.88
CA ASN A 4 -8.76 -0.17 -12.10
C ASN A 4 -7.94 0.15 -10.84
N ARG A 5 -7.35 1.34 -10.77
CA ARG A 5 -6.70 1.89 -9.56
C ARG A 5 -7.59 1.79 -8.31
N SER A 6 -8.91 1.88 -8.47
CA SER A 6 -9.89 1.78 -7.39
C SER A 6 -9.94 0.39 -6.73
N ILE A 7 -9.87 -0.72 -7.48
CA ILE A 7 -9.97 -2.05 -6.85
C ILE A 7 -8.73 -2.40 -6.00
N GLN A 8 -7.57 -1.83 -6.33
CA GLN A 8 -6.35 -2.02 -5.53
C GLN A 8 -6.43 -1.26 -4.20
N VAL A 9 -7.16 -0.15 -4.16
CA VAL A 9 -7.31 0.64 -2.93
C VAL A 9 -8.17 -0.10 -1.91
N GLU A 10 -9.23 -0.78 -2.35
CA GLU A 10 -10.10 -1.59 -1.49
C GLU A 10 -9.32 -2.69 -0.77
N GLY A 11 -8.49 -3.44 -1.51
CA GLY A 11 -7.62 -4.46 -0.92
C GLY A 11 -6.61 -3.90 0.08
N ALA A 12 -5.99 -2.75 -0.22
CA ALA A 12 -5.09 -2.08 0.71
C ALA A 12 -5.81 -1.62 1.98
N PHE A 13 -7.03 -1.07 1.87
CA PHE A 13 -7.83 -0.68 3.04
C PHE A 13 -8.27 -1.89 3.88
N GLY A 14 -8.55 -3.03 3.26
CA GLY A 14 -8.84 -4.28 3.98
C GLY A 14 -7.67 -4.72 4.86
N ILE A 15 -6.45 -4.69 4.32
CA ILE A 15 -5.22 -5.00 5.07
C ILE A 15 -5.01 -3.99 6.20
N LEU A 16 -5.07 -2.69 5.90
CA LEU A 16 -4.88 -1.65 6.91
C LEU A 16 -5.87 -1.79 8.08
N LYS A 17 -7.14 -2.08 7.81
CA LYS A 17 -8.14 -2.20 8.87
C LYS A 17 -8.04 -3.51 9.65
N SER A 18 -7.88 -4.64 8.95
CA SER A 18 -7.94 -5.96 9.57
C SER A 18 -6.59 -6.43 10.08
N ASP A 19 -5.55 -6.35 9.25
CA ASP A 19 -4.22 -6.91 9.55
C ASP A 19 -3.40 -5.96 10.44
N TYR A 20 -3.51 -4.66 10.19
CA TYR A 20 -2.84 -3.65 11.02
C TYR A 20 -3.72 -3.16 12.18
N GLU A 21 -4.92 -3.74 12.33
CA GLU A 21 -5.92 -3.38 13.35
C GLU A 21 -6.17 -1.86 13.43
N PHE A 22 -6.05 -1.17 12.28
CA PHE A 22 -6.20 0.28 12.23
C PHE A 22 -7.68 0.66 12.33
N ASN A 23 -8.09 0.96 13.56
CA ASN A 23 -9.48 1.31 13.88
C ASN A 23 -9.77 2.80 13.69
N ARG A 24 -8.83 3.67 14.06
CA ARG A 24 -8.97 5.13 13.95
C ARG A 24 -7.62 5.85 13.98
N PHE A 25 -7.60 7.08 13.46
CA PHE A 25 -6.47 7.98 13.64
C PHE A 25 -6.28 8.37 15.11
N LEU A 26 -5.02 8.44 15.53
CA LEU A 26 -4.62 8.86 16.87
C LEU A 26 -4.55 10.39 16.97
N THR A 27 -4.16 11.04 15.88
CA THR A 27 -4.02 12.50 15.82
C THR A 27 -5.36 13.18 15.51
N ARG A 28 -5.43 14.49 15.84
CA ARG A 28 -6.59 15.34 15.56
C ARG A 28 -6.18 16.51 14.68
N GLY A 29 -7.14 17.04 13.91
CA GLY A 29 -6.91 18.13 12.97
C GLY A 29 -6.42 17.63 11.61
N LYS A 30 -6.84 18.31 10.55
CA LYS A 30 -6.68 17.85 9.16
C LYS A 30 -5.22 17.60 8.77
N ASN A 31 -4.31 18.47 9.20
CA ASN A 31 -2.89 18.34 8.85
C ASN A 31 -2.24 17.14 9.53
N SER A 32 -2.46 16.97 10.83
CA SER A 32 -1.89 15.86 11.60
C SER A 32 -2.42 14.51 11.12
N VAL A 33 -3.73 14.41 10.88
CA VAL A 33 -4.36 13.20 10.32
C VAL A 33 -3.78 12.86 8.95
N LYS A 34 -3.55 13.87 8.09
CA LYS A 34 -2.91 13.66 6.78
C LYS A 34 -1.49 13.11 6.93
N THR A 35 -0.70 13.65 7.85
CA THR A 35 0.66 13.15 8.12
C THR A 35 0.64 11.71 8.62
N GLU A 36 -0.24 11.39 9.58
CA GLU A 36 -0.43 10.04 10.10
C GLU A 36 -0.83 9.07 8.99
N PHE A 37 -1.76 9.47 8.12
CA PHE A 37 -2.18 8.66 6.98
C PHE A 37 -1.04 8.40 5.98
N ILE A 38 -0.23 9.42 5.68
CA ILE A 38 0.94 9.27 4.79
C ILE A 38 1.94 8.28 5.38
N LEU A 39 2.24 8.39 6.68
CA LEU A 39 3.14 7.47 7.38
C LEU A 39 2.61 6.04 7.39
N LEU A 40 1.31 5.86 7.63
CA LEU A 40 0.66 4.56 7.57
C LEU A 40 0.79 3.92 6.17
N CYS A 41 0.48 4.68 5.12
CA CYS A 41 0.65 4.21 3.74
C CYS A 41 2.11 3.91 3.39
N PHE A 42 3.05 4.70 3.91
CA PHE A 42 4.48 4.48 3.71
C PHE A 42 4.94 3.16 4.35
N GLY A 43 4.56 2.91 5.60
CA GLY A 43 4.83 1.64 6.29
C GLY A 43 4.21 0.44 5.57
N TYR A 44 2.97 0.56 5.09
CA TYR A 44 2.34 -0.48 4.26
C TYR A 44 3.15 -0.81 3.00
N ASN A 45 3.61 0.21 2.27
CA ASN A 45 4.39 0.01 1.06
C ASN A 45 5.77 -0.61 1.34
N ILE A 46 6.43 -0.22 2.43
CA ILE A 46 7.69 -0.83 2.88
C ILE A 46 7.48 -2.30 3.18
N ASN A 47 6.46 -2.67 3.96
CA ASN A 47 6.18 -4.07 4.27
C ASN A 47 5.90 -4.87 3.01
N LYS A 48 5.12 -4.32 2.08
CA LYS A 48 4.84 -4.94 0.79
C LYS A 48 6.12 -5.17 -0.04
N LEU A 49 7.02 -4.19 -0.07
CA LEU A 49 8.32 -4.32 -0.74
C LEU A 49 9.20 -5.36 -0.03
N HIS A 50 9.26 -5.32 1.29
CA HIS A 50 10.03 -6.26 2.11
C HIS A 50 9.57 -7.70 1.85
N SER A 51 8.26 -7.97 1.90
CA SER A 51 7.71 -9.27 1.54
C SER A 51 8.05 -9.67 0.10
N LYS A 52 8.03 -8.72 -0.85
CA LYS A 52 8.42 -8.99 -2.25
C LYS A 52 9.88 -9.42 -2.37
N ILE A 53 10.78 -8.79 -1.60
CA ILE A 53 12.21 -9.13 -1.54
C ILE A 53 12.41 -10.49 -0.88
N GLN A 54 11.77 -10.76 0.27
CA GLN A 54 11.90 -12.04 0.99
C GLN A 54 11.41 -13.23 0.17
N ASN A 55 10.46 -13.01 -0.74
CA ASN A 55 9.96 -14.04 -1.66
C ASN A 55 10.70 -14.06 -3.01
N GLU A 56 11.80 -13.31 -3.18
CA GLU A 56 12.59 -13.22 -4.42
C GLU A 56 11.78 -12.79 -5.66
N ARG A 57 10.70 -12.04 -5.47
CA ARG A 57 9.78 -11.64 -6.56
C ARG A 57 10.09 -10.27 -7.15
N THR A 58 11.19 -9.62 -6.79
CA THR A 58 11.47 -8.21 -7.06
C THR A 58 11.38 -7.85 -8.56
N GLN A 59 11.80 -8.76 -9.45
CA GLN A 59 11.77 -8.63 -10.91
C GLN A 59 10.53 -9.26 -11.58
N ASN A 60 9.63 -9.88 -10.80
CA ASN A 60 8.41 -10.47 -11.31
C ASN A 60 7.32 -9.39 -11.40
N HIS A 61 7.21 -8.80 -12.58
CA HIS A 61 6.12 -7.89 -12.91
C HIS A 61 4.89 -8.70 -13.35
N LEU A 62 3.71 -8.36 -12.81
CA LEU A 62 2.46 -8.99 -13.25
C LEU A 62 2.12 -8.69 -14.72
N HIS A 63 2.67 -7.61 -15.25
CA HIS A 63 2.50 -7.14 -16.61
C HIS A 63 3.86 -6.70 -17.13
N GLU A 64 4.09 -6.90 -18.42
CA GLU A 64 5.32 -6.44 -19.07
C GLU A 64 5.48 -4.93 -18.88
N LEU A 65 6.72 -4.53 -18.60
CA LEU A 65 7.06 -3.11 -18.55
C LEU A 65 6.90 -2.56 -19.96
N LYS A 66 6.25 -1.39 -20.06
CA LYS A 66 6.14 -0.70 -21.34
C LYS A 66 7.56 -0.43 -21.84
N PRO A 67 7.91 -0.80 -23.08
CA PRO A 67 9.23 -0.56 -23.61
C PRO A 67 9.53 0.94 -23.54
N ILE A 68 10.74 1.26 -23.09
CA ILE A 68 11.26 2.62 -23.10
C ILE A 68 11.52 2.93 -24.58
N ALA A 69 10.75 3.87 -25.15
CA ALA A 69 10.95 4.37 -26.50
C ALA A 69 12.11 5.38 -26.53
#